data_AF-A0A316GYR5-F1
#
_entry.id   AF-A0A316GYR5-F1
#
_cell.length_a   1.000
_cell.length_b   1.000
_cell.length_c   1.000
_cell.angle_alpha   90.00
_cell.angle_beta   90.00
_cell.angle_gamma   90.00
#
_symmetry.space_group_name_H-M   'P 1'
#
loop_
_entity.id
_entity.type
_entity.pdbx_description
1 polymer ?
#
loop_
_entity_poly.entity_id
_entity_poly.type
_entity_poly.pdbx_seq_one_letter_code
_entity_poly.pdbx_strand_id
1 'polypeptide(L)'
;MIHVAPIAGFAEHQQADAGRYLALLGRVEALCRQVDSARQTANDSLGRLNALPQPEVGDSSMLVALLDIHRRDREALFEAMRQLESAREALRAAASTIAPSSVAPLHEDMQQLNRR
;
A
#
# COMPACT_ATOMS: atom_id res chain seq x y z
N MET A 1 -37.49 -28.08 -21.80
CA MET A 1 -37.38 -26.79 -21.10
C MET A 1 -36.09 -26.78 -20.33
N ILE A 2 -35.09 -26.01 -20.77
CA ILE A 2 -33.85 -25.82 -20.01
C ILE A 2 -34.12 -24.68 -19.03
N HIS A 3 -34.15 -24.99 -17.73
CA HIS A 3 -34.21 -24.01 -16.66
C HIS A 3 -32.81 -23.37 -16.53
N VAL A 4 -32.64 -22.18 -17.09
CA VAL A 4 -31.47 -21.34 -16.81
C VAL A 4 -31.75 -20.63 -15.49
N ALA A 5 -31.02 -21.01 -14.44
CA ALA A 5 -31.07 -20.32 -13.15
C ALA A 5 -30.43 -18.92 -13.29
N PRO A 6 -30.94 -17.90 -12.57
CA PRO A 6 -30.46 -16.53 -12.69
C PRO A 6 -29.05 -16.40 -12.08
N ILE A 7 -28.19 -15.69 -12.80
CA ILE A 7 -26.77 -15.40 -12.54
C ILE A 7 -26.65 -14.32 -11.42
N ALA A 8 -27.45 -14.42 -10.36
CA ALA A 8 -27.52 -13.39 -9.31
C ALA A 8 -26.24 -13.36 -8.44
N GLY A 9 -25.63 -14.52 -8.18
CA GLY A 9 -24.44 -14.62 -7.32
C GLY A 9 -23.20 -13.92 -7.88
N PHE A 10 -23.04 -13.80 -9.19
CA PHE A 10 -21.84 -13.18 -9.79
C PHE A 10 -21.84 -11.66 -9.70
N ALA A 11 -23.02 -11.02 -9.74
CA ALA A 11 -23.14 -9.56 -9.67
C ALA A 11 -22.84 -9.04 -8.25
N GLU A 12 -23.30 -9.74 -7.22
CA GLU A 12 -23.08 -9.34 -5.82
C GLU A 12 -21.60 -9.46 -5.40
N HIS A 13 -20.92 -10.52 -5.84
CA HIS A 13 -19.48 -10.70 -5.58
C HIS A 13 -18.64 -9.63 -6.28
N GLN A 14 -18.93 -9.34 -7.56
CA GLN A 14 -18.21 -8.29 -8.31
C GLN A 14 -18.38 -6.90 -7.69
N GLN A 15 -19.58 -6.58 -7.19
CA GLN A 15 -19.85 -5.28 -6.56
C GLN A 15 -19.17 -5.13 -5.19
N ALA A 16 -19.11 -6.22 -4.40
CA ALA A 16 -18.36 -6.26 -3.15
C ALA A 16 -16.84 -6.13 -3.36
N ASP A 17 -16.30 -6.79 -4.39
CA ASP A 17 -14.88 -6.73 -4.74
C ASP A 17 -14.48 -5.32 -5.21
N ALA A 18 -15.30 -4.67 -6.02
CA ALA A 18 -15.09 -3.28 -6.46
C ALA A 18 -15.09 -2.29 -5.27
N GLY A 19 -16.04 -2.43 -4.34
CA GLY A 19 -16.10 -1.60 -3.14
C GLY A 19 -14.86 -1.77 -2.24
N ARG A 20 -14.40 -3.02 -2.07
CA ARG A 20 -13.16 -3.32 -1.34
C ARG A 20 -11.93 -2.71 -2.00
N TYR A 21 -11.83 -2.77 -3.33
CA TYR A 21 -10.73 -2.17 -4.07
C TYR A 21 -10.67 -0.65 -3.89
N LEU A 22 -11.81 0.04 -4.04
CA LEU A 22 -11.87 1.49 -3.84
C LEU A 22 -11.51 1.91 -2.41
N ALA A 23 -11.94 1.14 -1.41
CA ALA A 23 -11.55 1.39 -0.02
C ALA A 23 -10.03 1.23 0.20
N LEU A 24 -9.42 0.19 -0.38
CA LEU A 24 -7.98 -0.02 -0.33
C LEU A 24 -7.21 1.08 -1.06
N LEU A 25 -7.72 1.55 -2.20
CA LEU A 25 -7.12 2.65 -2.95
C LEU A 25 -7.10 3.94 -2.10
N GLY A 26 -8.25 4.30 -1.51
CA GLY A 26 -8.33 5.47 -0.62
C GLY A 26 -7.42 5.35 0.60
N ARG A 27 -7.25 4.14 1.16
CA ARG A 27 -6.30 3.88 2.24
C ARG A 27 -4.84 4.09 1.79
N VAL A 28 -4.47 3.62 0.61
CA VAL A 28 -3.12 3.84 0.04
C VAL A 28 -2.86 5.34 -0.14
N GLU A 29 -3.81 6.10 -0.67
CA GLU A 29 -3.68 7.55 -0.83
C GLU A 29 -3.48 8.28 0.51
N ALA A 30 -4.26 7.90 1.53
CA ALA A 30 -4.11 8.45 2.88
C ALA A 30 -2.72 8.15 3.47
N LEU A 31 -2.23 6.92 3.29
CA LEU A 31 -0.92 6.50 3.76
C LEU A 31 0.23 7.19 3.01
N CYS A 32 0.09 7.47 1.72
CA CYS A 32 1.06 8.29 0.98
C CYS A 32 1.22 9.67 1.64
N ARG A 33 0.10 10.35 1.93
CA ARG A 33 0.13 11.66 2.62
C ARG A 33 0.75 11.55 4.01
N GLN A 34 0.47 10.48 4.74
CA GLN A 34 1.06 10.23 6.05
C GLN A 34 2.58 10.03 5.97
N VAL A 35 3.07 9.28 4.98
CA VAL A 35 4.50 9.11 4.73
C VAL A 35 5.17 10.44 4.40
N ASP A 36 4.56 11.28 3.57
CA ASP A 36 5.10 12.59 3.22
C ASP A 36 5.18 13.51 4.45
N SER A 37 4.14 13.53 5.29
CA SER A 37 4.12 14.28 6.55
C SER A 37 5.16 13.78 7.55
N ALA A 38 5.31 12.46 7.72
CA ALA A 38 6.31 11.88 8.59
C ALA A 38 7.74 12.15 8.09
N ARG A 39 7.95 12.14 6.77
CA ARG A 39 9.22 12.50 6.15
C ARG A 39 9.58 13.95 6.42
N GLN A 40 8.63 14.87 6.27
CA GLN A 40 8.85 16.28 6.58
C GLN A 40 9.25 16.45 8.06
N THR A 41 8.53 15.80 8.97
CA THR A 41 8.81 15.87 10.40
C THR A 41 10.21 15.36 10.75
N ALA A 42 10.61 14.21 10.19
CA ALA A 42 11.95 13.65 10.40
C ALA A 42 13.07 14.53 9.81
N ASN A 43 12.80 15.19 8.68
CA ASN A 43 13.73 16.16 8.08
C ASN A 43 13.86 17.42 8.94
N ASP A 44 12.76 17.92 9.49
CA ASP A 44 12.76 19.12 10.34
C ASP A 44 13.52 18.86 11.65
N SER A 45 13.35 17.69 12.27
CA SER A 45 14.12 17.34 13.48
C SER A 45 15.60 17.13 13.19
N LEU A 46 15.96 16.56 12.03
CA LEU A 46 17.35 16.50 11.58
C LEU A 46 17.93 17.89 11.33
N GLY A 47 17.16 18.79 10.74
CA GLY A 47 17.54 20.18 10.52
C GLY A 47 17.85 20.90 11.84
N ARG A 48 17.00 20.71 12.85
CA ARG A 48 17.24 21.25 14.20
C ARG A 48 18.51 20.68 14.84
N LEU A 49 18.74 19.39 14.68
CA LEU A 49 19.94 18.72 15.19
C LEU A 49 21.22 19.27 14.54
N ASN A 50 21.19 19.47 13.22
CA ASN A 50 22.33 20.01 12.46
C ASN A 50 22.56 21.51 12.70
N ALA A 51 21.53 22.24 13.12
CA ALA A 51 21.62 23.65 13.47
C ALA A 51 22.17 23.90 14.88
N LEU A 52 22.35 22.84 15.70
CA LEU A 52 22.94 23.01 17.02
C LEU A 52 24.41 23.47 16.89
N PRO A 53 24.83 24.46 17.70
CA PRO A 53 26.24 24.76 17.86
C PRO A 53 26.96 23.53 18.43
N GLN A 54 28.27 23.43 18.20
CA GLN A 54 29.07 22.37 18.82
C GLN A 54 28.89 22.46 20.34
N PRO A 55 28.55 21.34 21.02
CA PRO A 55 28.38 21.37 22.46
C PRO A 55 29.71 21.75 23.12
N GLU A 56 29.72 22.86 23.85
CA GLU A 56 30.77 23.18 24.81
C GLU A 56 30.88 22.02 25.81
N VAL A 57 32.09 21.71 26.27
CA VAL A 57 32.35 20.57 27.16
C VAL A 57 31.50 20.70 28.44
N GLY A 58 30.42 19.91 28.52
CA GLY A 58 29.55 19.83 29.70
C GLY A 58 28.06 20.04 29.44
N ASP A 59 27.64 20.60 28.30
CA ASP A 59 26.23 20.96 28.05
C ASP A 59 25.63 20.18 26.85
N SER A 60 25.52 18.86 27.03
CA SER A 60 25.02 17.92 25.99
C SER A 60 23.52 17.60 26.11
N SER A 61 22.81 18.16 27.10
CA SER A 61 21.40 17.80 27.38
C SER A 61 20.48 18.10 26.20
N MET A 62 20.66 19.26 25.56
CA MET A 62 19.86 19.67 24.41
C MET A 62 20.13 18.80 23.17
N LEU A 63 21.40 18.43 22.95
CA LEU A 63 21.78 17.51 21.87
C LEU A 63 21.12 16.14 22.05
N VAL A 64 21.18 15.57 23.26
CA VAL A 64 20.57 14.28 23.57
C VAL A 64 19.05 14.34 23.37
N ALA A 65 18.39 15.38 23.86
CA ALA A 65 16.94 15.54 23.68
C ALA A 65 16.54 15.63 22.19
N LEU A 66 17.29 16.37 21.38
CA LEU A 66 17.02 16.50 19.94
C LEU A 66 17.33 15.21 19.16
N LEU A 67 18.36 14.45 19.57
CA LEU A 67 18.62 13.11 19.03
C LEU A 67 17.46 12.16 19.30
N ASP A 68 16.92 12.17 20.52
CA ASP A 68 15.81 11.29 20.89
C ASP A 68 14.51 11.67 20.16
N ILE A 69 14.24 12.97 19.98
CA ILE A 69 13.14 13.43 19.12
C ILE A 69 13.34 12.93 17.69
N HIS A 70 14.53 13.14 17.12
CA HIS A 70 14.80 12.72 15.74
C HIS A 70 14.68 11.20 15.54
N ARG A 71 15.10 10.40 16.54
CA ARG A 71 14.93 8.94 16.53
C ARG A 71 13.45 8.56 16.45
N ARG A 72 12.60 9.15 17.30
CA ARG A 72 11.15 8.90 17.30
C ARG A 72 10.50 9.31 15.97
N ASP A 73 10.89 10.44 15.40
CA ASP A 73 10.36 10.90 14.12
C ASP A 73 10.74 9.94 12.98
N ARG A 74 11.97 9.42 12.99
CA ARG A 74 12.41 8.40 12.03
C ARG A 74 11.67 7.09 12.21
N GLU A 75 11.45 6.64 13.44
CA GLU A 75 10.66 5.45 13.73
C GLU A 75 9.23 5.59 13.19
N ALA A 76 8.60 6.74 13.41
CA ALA A 76 7.27 7.05 12.87
C ALA A 76 7.25 7.03 11.33
N LEU A 77 8.28 7.58 10.67
CA LEU A 77 8.42 7.49 9.21
C LEU A 77 8.52 6.03 8.74
N PHE A 78 9.37 5.22 9.36
CA PHE A 78 9.51 3.81 8.97
C PHE A 78 8.24 3.00 9.22
N GLU A 79 7.50 3.30 10.27
CA GLU A 79 6.19 2.69 10.51
C GLU A 79 5.18 3.08 9.42
N ALA A 80 5.08 4.36 9.07
CA ALA A 80 4.19 4.81 7.99
C ALA A 80 4.54 4.16 6.65
N MET A 81 5.84 4.01 6.33
CA MET A 81 6.29 3.33 5.13
C MET A 81 5.92 1.84 5.11
N ARG A 82 6.04 1.14 6.25
CA ARG A 82 5.62 -0.27 6.38
C ARG A 82 4.11 -0.43 6.18
N GLN A 83 3.32 0.47 6.77
CA GLN A 83 1.86 0.48 6.59
C GLN A 83 1.46 0.74 5.14
N LEU A 84 2.15 1.67 4.46
CA LEU A 84 1.94 1.94 3.05
C LEU A 84 2.23 0.72 2.19
N GLU A 85 3.35 0.03 2.40
CA GLU A 85 3.67 -1.16 1.59
C GLU A 85 2.65 -2.28 1.82
N SER A 86 2.26 -2.54 3.06
CA SER A 86 1.21 -3.51 3.38
C SER A 86 -0.13 -3.17 2.70
N ALA A 87 -0.51 -1.89 2.67
CA ALA A 87 -1.72 -1.46 1.97
C ALA A 87 -1.61 -1.64 0.45
N ARG A 88 -0.44 -1.40 -0.15
CA ARG A 88 -0.19 -1.63 -1.58
C ARG A 88 -0.25 -3.11 -1.92
N GLU A 89 0.31 -3.98 -1.10
CA GLU A 89 0.19 -5.43 -1.26
C GLU A 89 -1.27 -5.88 -1.23
N ALA A 90 -2.05 -5.39 -0.25
CA ALA A 90 -3.49 -5.68 -0.16
C ALA A 90 -4.26 -5.18 -1.40
N LEU A 91 -3.93 -3.99 -1.91
CA LEU A 91 -4.53 -3.44 -3.13
C LEU A 91 -4.20 -4.27 -4.37
N ARG A 92 -2.93 -4.69 -4.54
CA ARG A 92 -2.51 -5.58 -5.64
C ARG A 92 -3.26 -6.92 -5.58
N ALA A 93 -3.39 -7.50 -4.39
CA ALA A 93 -4.14 -8.73 -4.19
C ALA A 93 -5.62 -8.58 -4.59
N ALA A 94 -6.27 -7.49 -4.19
CA ALA A 94 -7.65 -7.21 -4.58
C ALA A 94 -7.82 -6.97 -6.09
N ALA A 95 -6.86 -6.30 -6.73
CA ALA A 95 -6.88 -6.09 -8.17
C ALA A 95 -6.82 -7.42 -8.96
N SER A 96 -5.99 -8.36 -8.50
CA SER A 96 -5.90 -9.70 -9.10
C SER A 96 -7.18 -10.53 -8.95
N THR A 97 -8.02 -10.23 -7.95
CA THR A 97 -9.34 -10.86 -7.79
C THR A 97 -10.38 -10.31 -8.77
N ILE A 98 -10.33 -9.00 -9.05
CA ILE A 98 -11.28 -8.31 -9.95
C ILE A 98 -11.00 -8.61 -11.42
N ALA A 99 -9.72 -8.81 -11.78
CA ALA A 99 -9.31 -9.23 -13.10
C ALA A 99 -8.84 -10.69 -13.07
N PRO A 100 -9.75 -11.69 -13.00
CA PRO A 100 -9.34 -13.06 -13.24
C PRO A 100 -8.80 -13.11 -14.66
N SER A 101 -7.55 -13.54 -14.82
CA SER A 101 -6.90 -13.76 -16.10
C SER A 101 -7.81 -14.61 -17.00
N SER A 102 -8.55 -13.95 -17.90
CA SER A 102 -9.23 -14.58 -19.02
C SER A 102 -8.19 -14.94 -20.07
N VAL A 103 -7.38 -15.96 -19.77
CA VAL A 103 -6.55 -16.64 -20.74
C VAL A 103 -6.86 -18.12 -20.62
N ALA A 104 -8.06 -18.51 -21.05
CA ALA A 104 -8.27 -19.88 -21.50
C ALA A 104 -7.48 -20.04 -22.81
N PRO A 105 -6.57 -21.01 -22.94
CA PRO A 105 -5.86 -21.22 -24.19
C PRO A 105 -6.84 -21.75 -25.23
N LEU A 106 -7.12 -20.95 -26.26
CA LEU A 106 -7.84 -21.31 -27.49
C LEU A 106 -7.05 -22.32 -28.36
N HIS A 107 -6.48 -23.37 -27.75
CA HIS A 107 -5.53 -24.26 -28.44
C HIS A 107 -5.96 -25.75 -28.47
N GLU A 108 -7.22 -26.09 -28.20
CA GLU A 108 -7.70 -27.48 -28.31
C GLU A 108 -8.66 -27.77 -29.48
N ASP A 109 -9.32 -26.77 -30.07
CA ASP A 109 -10.30 -27.04 -31.14
C ASP A 109 -9.69 -27.21 -32.54
N MET A 110 -8.43 -26.82 -32.76
CA MET A 110 -7.78 -27.00 -34.08
C MET A 110 -7.23 -28.41 -34.32
N GLN A 111 -7.10 -29.26 -33.30
CA GLN A 111 -6.63 -30.65 -33.50
C GLN A 111 -7.76 -31.63 -33.88
N GLN A 112 -9.04 -31.25 -33.75
CA GLN A 112 -10.16 -32.10 -34.18
C GLN A 112 -10.56 -31.91 -35.64
N LEU A 113 -10.19 -30.80 -36.27
CA LEU A 113 -10.54 -30.54 -37.69
C LEU A 113 -9.61 -31.25 -38.70
N ASN A 114 -8.52 -31.86 -38.24
CA ASN A 114 -7.55 -32.57 -39.09
C ASN A 114 -7.67 -34.11 -39.00
N ARG A 115 -8.75 -34.62 -38.39
CA ARG A 115 -9.08 -36.07 -38.31
C ARG A 115 -10.40 -36.43 -38.99
N ARG A 116 -10.79 -35.72 -40.05
CA ARG A 116 -11.89 -36.14 -40.93
C ARG A 116 -11.41 -36.17 -42.36
#